data_AF-A0A3L7X5P5-F1
#
_entry.id   AF-A0A3L7X5P5-F1
#
_cell.length_a   1.000
_cell.length_b   1.000
_cell.length_c   1.000
_cell.angle_alpha   90.00
_cell.angle_beta   90.00
_cell.angle_gamma   90.00
#
_symmetry.space_group_name_H-M   'P 1'
#
loop_
_entity.id
_entity.type
_entity.pdbx_description
1 polymer ?
#
loop_
_entity_poly.entity_id
_entity_poly.type
_entity_poly.pdbx_seq_one_letter_code
_entity_poly.pdbx_strand_id
1 'polypeptide(L)' 'MCKVCDFYFGEPRQMGSSHRVYKMPWQGDPRVNIQDQKGKAKPYQVKQVLKAIDRLEEVNGSDE' A
#
# COMPACT_ATOMS: atom_id res chain seq x y z
N MET A 1 7.21 -1.25 -10.32
CA MET A 1 7.52 -1.92 -9.05
C MET A 1 6.25 -1.98 -8.21
N CYS A 2 5.97 -3.08 -7.50
CA CYS A 2 4.71 -3.38 -6.78
C CYS A 2 3.39 -3.19 -7.56
N LYS A 3 3.12 -4.04 -8.55
CA LYS A 3 1.85 -4.04 -9.31
C LYS A 3 0.60 -4.24 -8.44
N VAL A 4 0.72 -5.06 -7.38
CA VAL A 4 -0.39 -5.29 -6.43
C VAL A 4 -0.79 -3.98 -5.74
N CYS A 5 0.20 -3.20 -5.31
CA CYS A 5 -0.05 -1.94 -4.65
C CYS A 5 -0.68 -0.91 -5.58
N ASP A 6 -0.18 -0.83 -6.82
CA ASP A 6 -0.75 0.06 -7.85
C ASP A 6 -2.23 -0.30 -8.14
N PHE A 7 -2.57 -1.60 -8.11
CA PHE A 7 -3.93 -2.08 -8.32
C PHE A 7 -4.89 -1.69 -7.17
N TYR A 8 -4.50 -1.95 -5.92
CA TYR A 8 -5.37 -1.67 -4.77
C TYR A 8 -5.40 -0.19 -4.36
N PHE A 9 -4.26 0.50 -4.44
CA PHE A 9 -4.10 1.83 -3.87
C PHE A 9 -3.94 2.94 -4.91
N GLY A 10 -3.93 2.60 -6.20
CA GLY A 10 -3.77 3.56 -7.30
C GLY A 10 -2.34 4.10 -7.44
N GLU A 11 -2.24 5.28 -8.03
CA GLU A 11 -0.94 5.90 -8.32
C GLU A 11 -0.23 6.34 -7.01
N PRO A 12 1.04 5.94 -6.80
CA PRO A 12 1.78 6.36 -5.61
C PRO A 12 2.03 7.87 -5.64
N ARG A 13 1.85 8.53 -4.49
CA ARG A 13 2.11 9.97 -4.31
C ARG A 13 3.58 10.33 -4.53
N GLN A 14 4.48 9.40 -4.24
CA GLN A 14 5.91 9.57 -4.46
C GLN A 14 6.46 8.39 -5.26
N MET A 15 6.98 8.71 -6.45
CA MET A 15 7.67 7.78 -7.34
C MET A 15 9.18 8.04 -7.25
N GLY A 16 9.83 7.50 -6.22
CA GLY A 16 11.29 7.39 -6.19
C GLY A 16 11.74 6.13 -6.95
N SER A 17 13.02 6.06 -7.34
CA SER A 17 13.57 4.87 -8.01
C SER A 17 13.50 3.60 -7.15
N SER A 18 13.51 3.74 -5.81
CA SER A 18 13.48 2.63 -4.85
C SER A 18 12.33 2.68 -3.83
N HIS A 19 11.56 3.77 -3.77
CA HIS A 19 10.47 3.95 -2.80
C HIS A 19 9.15 4.30 -3.49
N ARG A 20 8.06 3.74 -2.97
CA ARG A 20 6.68 4.09 -3.33
C ARG A 20 5.85 4.32 -2.08
N VAL A 21 5.17 5.47 -2.04
CA VAL A 21 4.26 5.83 -0.96
C VAL A 21 2.87 6.03 -1.55
N TYR A 22 1.87 5.32 -1.02
CA TYR A 22 0.48 5.40 -1.50
C TYR A 22 -0.38 6.24 -0.57
N LYS A 23 -1.38 6.92 -1.13
CA LYS A 23 -2.38 7.68 -0.38
C LYS A 23 -3.51 6.74 0.00
N MET A 24 -3.83 6.67 1.30
CA MET A 24 -4.96 5.89 1.80
C MET A 24 -6.21 6.75 1.95
N PRO A 25 -7.42 6.18 1.84
CA PRO A 25 -8.67 6.90 2.06
C PRO A 25 -8.94 7.17 3.55
N TRP A 26 -8.20 6.56 4.47
CA TRP A 26 -8.28 6.80 5.91
C TRP A 26 -7.13 7.64 6.46
N GLN A 27 -7.36 8.24 7.63
CA GLN A 27 -6.30 8.87 8.43
C GLN A 27 -5.56 7.82 9.29
N GLY A 28 -4.26 8.05 9.46
CA GLY A 28 -3.43 7.21 10.33
C GLY A 28 -2.92 5.93 9.65
N ASP A 29 -2.73 4.88 10.45
CA ASP A 29 -2.28 3.56 10.00
C ASP A 29 -3.47 2.64 9.68
N PRO A 30 -3.29 1.63 8.80
CA PRO A 30 -2.03 1.26 8.14
C PRO A 30 -1.66 2.19 6.99
N ARG A 31 -0.38 2.59 6.92
CA ARG A 31 0.21 3.28 5.77
C ARG A 31 0.95 2.31 4.86
N VAL A 32 0.92 2.57 3.56
CA VAL A 32 1.66 1.77 2.56
C VAL A 32 2.86 2.58 2.05
N ASN A 33 4.02 2.31 2.63
CA ASN A 33 5.33 2.80 2.17
C ASN A 33 6.24 1.60 1.87
N ILE A 34 6.42 1.33 0.58
CA ILE A 34 7.18 0.18 0.10
C ILE A 34 8.51 0.65 -0.43
N GLN A 35 9.54 0.04 0.12
CA GLN A 35 10.90 0.23 -0.33
C GLN A 35 11.33 -1.07 -1.00
N ASP A 36 11.94 -0.93 -2.17
CA ASP A 36 12.68 -2.01 -2.76
C ASP A 36 14.07 -2.11 -2.13
N GLN A 37 14.35 -3.31 -1.63
CA GLN A 37 15.63 -3.70 -1.10
C GLN A 37 16.14 -4.89 -1.91
N LYS A 38 16.93 -4.61 -2.95
CA LYS A 38 17.53 -5.60 -3.85
C LYS A 38 16.48 -6.49 -4.56
N GLY A 39 15.41 -5.89 -5.08
CA GLY A 39 14.31 -6.59 -5.75
C GLY A 39 13.27 -7.21 -4.81
N LYS A 40 13.34 -6.95 -3.50
CA LYS A 40 12.45 -7.51 -2.47
C LYS A 40 11.95 -6.45 -1.51
N ALA A 41 10.72 -6.60 -1.05
CA ALA A 41 10.18 -5.84 0.07
C ALA A 41 10.56 -6.50 1.41
N LYS A 42 10.64 -5.72 2.48
CA LYS A 42 10.84 -6.26 3.83
C LYS A 42 9.56 -6.97 4.30
N PRO A 43 9.63 -8.10 5.04
CA PRO A 43 8.45 -8.85 5.45
C PRO A 43 7.37 -8.05 6.20
N TYR A 44 7.77 -7.07 7.02
CA TYR A 44 6.80 -6.23 7.72
C TYR A 44 6.04 -5.29 6.76
N GLN A 45 6.65 -4.86 5.66
CA GLN A 45 5.98 -4.02 4.65
C GLN A 45 4.90 -4.83 3.93
N VAL A 46 5.17 -6.12 3.69
CA VAL A 46 4.16 -7.05 3.16
C VAL A 46 3.00 -7.18 4.15
N LYS A 47 3.28 -7.35 5.45
CA LYS A 47 2.23 -7.38 6.49
C LYS A 47 1.42 -6.07 6.55
N GLN A 48 2.06 -4.91 6.36
CA GLN A 48 1.38 -3.61 6.31
C GLN A 48 0.47 -3.50 5.08
N VAL A 49 0.92 -3.99 3.92
CA VAL A 49 0.10 -4.04 2.70
C VAL A 49 -1.14 -4.90 2.91
N LEU A 50 -0.98 -6.11 3.47
CA LEU A 50 -2.12 -7.00 3.74
C LEU A 50 -3.16 -6.31 4.64
N LYS A 51 -2.72 -5.72 5.76
CA LYS A 51 -3.61 -4.95 6.64
C LYS A 51 -4.30 -3.76 5.95
N ALA A 52 -3.61 -3.10 5.02
CA ALA A 52 -4.16 -1.98 4.28
C ALA A 52 -5.18 -2.46 3.24
N ILE A 53 -5.00 -3.63 2.62
CA ILE A 53 -5.99 -4.24 1.73
C ILE A 53 -7.22 -4.63 2.54
N ASP A 54 -7.06 -5.33 3.66
CA ASP A 54 -8.18 -5.73 4.53
C ASP A 54 -9.04 -4.52 4.92
N ARG A 55 -8.39 -3.42 5.35
CA ARG A 55 -9.09 -2.18 5.69
C ARG A 55 -9.76 -1.51 4.49
N LEU A 56 -9.13 -1.54 3.32
CA LEU A 56 -9.70 -0.95 2.11
C LEU A 56 -10.98 -1.68 1.69
N GLU A 57 -10.99 -3.01 1.82
CA GLU A 57 -12.17 -3.83 1.58
C GLU A 57 -13.29 -3.54 2.59
N GLU A 58 -12.96 -3.35 3.87
CA GLU A 58 -13.94 -2.90 4.89
C GLU A 58 -14.56 -1.54 4.56
N VAL A 59 -13.75 -0.58 4.10
CA VAL A 59 -14.22 0.77 3.73
C VAL A 59 -15.07 0.73 2.45
N ASN A 60 -14.72 -0.10 1.47
CA ASN A 60 -15.48 -0.20 0.22
C ASN A 60 -16.75 -1.05 0.38
N GLY A 61 -16.78 -1.99 1.32
CA GLY A 61 -17.93 -2.86 1.60
C GLY A 61 -19.03 -2.21 2.43
N SER A 62 -18.85 -0.97 2.90
CA SER A 62 -19.88 -0.20 3.63
C SER A 62 -20.80 0.65 2.74
N ASP A 63 -20.65 0.55 1.42
CA ASP A 63 -21.49 1.25 0.43
C ASP A 63 -22.65 0.38 -0.14
N GLU A 64 -22.97 -0.77 0.48
CA GLU A 64 -24.17 -1.58 0.17
C GLU A 64 -25.26 -1.48 1.26
#